data_AF-A0A6C1BRV0-F1
#
_entry.id   AF-A0A6C1BRV0-F1
#
_cell.length_a   1.000
_cell.length_b   1.000
_cell.length_c   1.000
_cell.angle_alpha   90.00
_cell.angle_beta   90.00
_cell.angle_gamma   90.00
#
_symmetry.space_group_name_H-M   'P 1'
#
loop_
_entity.id
_entity.type
_entity.pdbx_description
1 polymer ?
#
loop_
_entity_poly.entity_id
_entity_poly.type
_entity_poly.pdbx_seq_one_letter_code
_entity_poly.pdbx_strand_id
1 'polypeptide(L)'
;MKSRREELRNYGIEIESRYFIYRREDKVIAVPYFHIRTIELKEDTVIVYTGGIERLVIQLPHQGLALALFEDILLSIERLHL
;
A
#
# COMPACT_ATOMS: atom_id res chain seq x y z
N MET A 1 -11.10 -19.17 -1.55
CA MET A 1 -11.04 -17.70 -1.64
C MET A 1 -9.70 -17.36 -2.26
N LYS A 2 -9.65 -16.61 -3.38
CA LYS A 2 -8.37 -16.06 -3.85
C LYS A 2 -7.78 -15.25 -2.70
N SER A 3 -6.50 -15.43 -2.43
CA SER A 3 -5.86 -14.73 -1.32
C SER A 3 -5.97 -13.23 -1.59
N ARG A 4 -6.36 -12.42 -0.59
CA ARG A 4 -6.38 -10.95 -0.67
C ARG A 4 -5.11 -10.37 -1.33
N ARG A 5 -3.96 -11.03 -1.10
CA ARG A 5 -2.67 -10.70 -1.72
C ARG A 5 -2.61 -10.97 -3.23
N GLU A 6 -3.25 -12.03 -3.73
CA GLU A 6 -3.35 -12.30 -5.16
C GLU A 6 -4.20 -11.24 -5.86
N GLU A 7 -5.24 -10.76 -5.21
CA GLU A 7 -6.09 -9.70 -5.75
C GLU A 7 -5.30 -8.39 -5.87
N LEU A 8 -4.59 -7.97 -4.82
CA LEU A 8 -3.72 -6.79 -4.85
C LEU A 8 -2.63 -6.88 -5.93
N ARG A 9 -2.06 -8.07 -6.17
CA ARG A 9 -1.07 -8.30 -7.23
C ARG A 9 -1.61 -8.02 -8.63
N ASN A 10 -2.88 -8.29 -8.89
CA ASN A 10 -3.51 -7.96 -10.17
C ASN A 10 -3.54 -6.45 -10.45
N TYR A 11 -3.45 -5.63 -9.39
CA TYR A 11 -3.39 -4.17 -9.46
C TYR A 11 -1.97 -3.63 -9.24
N GLY A 12 -0.95 -4.48 -9.43
CA GLY A 12 0.45 -4.08 -9.36
C GLY A 12 0.96 -3.84 -7.94
N ILE A 13 0.26 -4.33 -6.91
CA ILE A 13 0.65 -4.13 -5.50
C ILE A 13 1.21 -5.43 -4.91
N GLU A 14 2.40 -5.35 -4.34
CA GLU A 14 3.04 -6.46 -3.62
C GLU A 14 3.42 -6.03 -2.20
N ILE A 15 2.96 -6.80 -1.22
CA ILE A 15 3.20 -6.58 0.21
C ILE A 15 4.34 -7.51 0.65
N GLU A 16 5.49 -6.93 1.00
CA GLU A 16 6.66 -7.64 1.52
C GLU A 16 6.81 -7.39 3.02
N SER A 17 7.84 -7.95 3.65
CA SER A 17 8.00 -7.83 5.11
C SER A 17 8.45 -6.44 5.59
N ARG A 18 9.13 -5.66 4.75
CA ARG A 18 9.72 -4.35 5.12
C ARG A 18 9.31 -3.17 4.23
N TYR A 19 8.67 -3.45 3.11
CA TYR A 19 8.24 -2.48 2.12
C TYR A 19 7.05 -3.05 1.34
N PHE A 20 6.36 -2.20 0.61
CA PHE A 20 5.48 -2.65 -0.46
C PHE A 20 5.97 -2.12 -1.81
N ILE A 21 5.66 -2.83 -2.88
CA ILE A 21 5.88 -2.39 -4.25
C ILE A 21 4.54 -1.98 -4.83
N TYR A 22 4.55 -0.85 -5.55
CA TYR A 22 3.45 -0.44 -6.40
C TYR A 22 3.95 -0.21 -7.82
N ARG A 23 3.41 -0.99 -8.76
CA ARG A 23 3.74 -0.93 -10.19
C ARG A 23 2.64 -0.18 -10.95
N ARG A 24 3.06 0.82 -11.71
CA ARG A 24 2.27 1.47 -12.76
C ARG A 24 2.93 1.20 -14.12
N GLU A 25 2.23 1.52 -15.20
CA GLU A 25 2.68 1.30 -16.58
C GLU A 25 4.08 1.87 -16.86
N ASP A 26 4.44 2.99 -16.22
CA ASP A 26 5.66 3.76 -16.45
C ASP A 26 6.68 3.68 -15.31
N LYS A 27 6.27 3.19 -14.13
CA LYS A 27 7.12 3.26 -12.93
C LYS A 27 6.86 2.12 -11.93
N VAL A 28 7.93 1.71 -11.28
CA VAL A 28 7.89 0.80 -10.12
C VAL A 28 8.37 1.58 -8.91
N ILE A 29 7.51 1.69 -7.90
CA ILE A 29 7.80 2.40 -6.67
C ILE A 29 7.86 1.38 -5.54
N ALA A 30 9.00 1.30 -4.86
CA ALA A 30 9.13 0.58 -3.61
C ALA A 30 9.00 1.57 -2.45
N VAL A 31 8.08 1.32 -1.52
CA VAL A 31 7.84 2.17 -0.36
C VAL A 31 8.18 1.37 0.90
N PRO A 32 9.32 1.66 1.53
CA PRO A 32 9.64 1.10 2.84
C PRO A 32 8.65 1.58 3.90
N TYR A 33 8.16 0.65 4.71
CA TYR A 33 7.16 0.98 5.74
C TYR A 33 7.71 1.98 6.76
N PHE A 34 8.99 1.90 7.09
CA PHE A 34 9.65 2.82 8.02
C PHE A 34 9.75 4.27 7.49
N HIS A 35 9.56 4.49 6.19
CA HIS A 35 9.49 5.84 5.60
C HIS A 35 8.08 6.43 5.60
N ILE A 36 7.04 5.63 5.90
CA ILE A 36 5.65 6.10 5.91
C ILE A 36 5.42 6.92 7.17
N ARG A 37 5.11 8.21 6.99
CA ARG A 37 4.75 9.11 8.10
C ARG A 37 3.25 9.11 8.36
N THR A 38 2.47 9.03 7.29
CA THR A 38 1.01 9.07 7.36
C THR A 38 0.43 8.25 6.23
N ILE A 39 -0.67 7.56 6.51
CA ILE A 39 -1.47 6.86 5.52
C ILE A 39 -2.93 7.26 5.70
N GLU A 40 -3.63 7.57 4.62
CA GLU A 40 -5.05 7.91 4.62
C GLU A 40 -5.82 6.94 3.72
N LEU A 41 -7.04 6.60 4.14
CA LEU A 41 -8.04 5.91 3.32
C LEU A 41 -9.14 6.92 2.96
N LYS A 42 -9.40 7.10 1.66
CA LYS A 42 -10.50 7.91 1.12
C LYS A 42 -11.26 7.09 0.09
N GLU A 43 -12.42 6.59 0.47
CA GLU A 43 -13.25 5.73 -0.39
C GLU A 43 -12.46 4.56 -0.99
N ASP A 44 -12.21 4.59 -2.30
CA ASP A 44 -11.48 3.58 -3.08
C ASP A 44 -9.97 3.87 -3.20
N THR A 45 -9.47 4.86 -2.47
CA THR A 45 -8.12 5.40 -2.63
C THR A 45 -7.32 5.34 -1.33
N VAL A 46 -6.09 4.83 -1.43
CA VAL A 46 -5.08 4.87 -0.36
C VAL A 46 -4.03 5.92 -0.68
N ILE A 47 -3.77 6.81 0.26
CA ILE A 47 -2.77 7.87 0.11
C ILE A 47 -1.66 7.62 1.13
N VAL A 48 -0.43 7.51 0.66
CA VAL A 48 0.75 7.29 1.49
C VAL A 48 1.65 8.52 1.43
N TYR A 49 1.91 9.12 2.59
CA TYR A 49 2.84 10.22 2.77
C TYR A 49 4.15 9.66 3.32
N THR A 50 5.20 9.74 2.53
CA THR A 50 6.54 9.34 2.96
C THR A 50 7.28 10.52 3.56
N GLY A 51 8.38 10.27 4.28
CA GLY A 51 9.21 11.33 4.86
C GLY A 51 9.93 12.25 3.87
N GLY A 52 9.84 11.96 2.56
CA GLY A 52 10.26 12.85 1.47
C GLY A 52 9.13 13.77 0.98
N ILE A 53 9.29 14.34 -0.22
CA ILE A 53 8.31 15.25 -0.85
C ILE A 53 7.20 14.48 -1.61
N GLU A 54 7.37 13.18 -1.82
CA GLU A 54 6.46 12.41 -2.67
C GLU A 54 5.27 11.82 -1.88
N ARG A 55 4.08 12.28 -2.27
CA ARG A 55 2.79 11.66 -1.94
C ARG A 55 2.50 10.56 -2.96
N LEU A 56 2.29 9.34 -2.49
CA LEU A 56 1.82 8.25 -3.33
C LEU A 56 0.30 8.12 -3.23
N VAL A 57 -0.38 8.11 -4.38
CA VAL A 57 -1.84 7.93 -4.47
C VAL A 57 -2.12 6.63 -5.21
N ILE A 58 -2.80 5.70 -4.54
CA ILE A 58 -3.13 4.37 -5.04
C ILE A 58 -4.66 4.29 -5.11
N GLN A 59 -5.22 4.43 -6.31
CA GLN A 59 -6.64 4.23 -6.55
C GLN A 59 -6.90 2.76 -6.88
N LEU A 60 -7.95 2.20 -6.27
CA LEU A 60 -8.34 0.81 -6.42
C LEU A 60 -9.79 0.72 -6.93
N PRO A 61 -10.23 -0.43 -7.46
CA PRO A 61 -11.55 -0.52 -8.12
C PRO A 61 -12.74 -0.37 -7.18
N HIS A 62 -12.55 -0.63 -5.89
CA HIS A 62 -13.59 -0.49 -4.87
C HIS A 62 -13.00 -0.31 -3.47
N GLN A 63 -13.79 0.32 -2.59
CA GLN A 63 -13.44 0.60 -1.20
C GLN A 63 -12.94 -0.63 -0.42
N GLY A 64 -13.54 -1.81 -0.65
CA GLY A 64 -13.12 -3.03 0.05
C GLY A 64 -11.65 -3.41 -0.18
N LEU A 65 -11.11 -3.15 -1.38
CA LEU A 65 -9.71 -3.46 -1.70
C LEU A 65 -8.78 -2.36 -1.18
N ALA A 66 -9.24 -1.11 -1.18
CA ALA A 66 -8.52 0.01 -0.58
C ALA A 66 -8.37 -0.17 0.93
N LEU A 67 -9.45 -0.57 1.62
CA LEU A 67 -9.41 -0.93 3.03
C LEU A 67 -8.45 -2.10 3.29
N ALA A 68 -8.50 -3.13 2.45
CA ALA A 68 -7.59 -4.28 2.57
C ALA A 68 -6.11 -3.88 2.47
N LEU A 69 -5.76 -3.04 1.49
CA LEU A 69 -4.40 -2.51 1.35
C LEU A 69 -3.99 -1.67 2.57
N PHE A 70 -4.89 -0.79 3.02
CA PHE A 70 -4.67 0.07 4.16
C PHE A 70 -4.36 -0.74 5.43
N GLU A 71 -5.17 -1.75 5.73
CA GLU A 71 -4.96 -2.68 6.86
C GLU A 71 -3.64 -3.43 6.74
N ASP A 72 -3.32 -3.98 5.57
CA ASP A 72 -2.09 -4.76 5.35
C ASP A 72 -0.83 -3.88 5.56
N ILE A 73 -0.88 -2.60 5.15
CA ILE A 73 0.21 -1.65 5.40
C ILE A 73 0.33 -1.34 6.90
N LEU A 74 -0.77 -1.05 7.58
CA LEU A 74 -0.76 -0.76 9.03
C LEU A 74 -0.20 -1.93 9.85
N LEU A 75 -0.67 -3.14 9.58
CA LEU A 75 -0.18 -4.36 10.22
C LEU A 75 1.32 -4.58 9.97
N SER A 76 1.80 -4.26 8.78
CA SER A 76 3.22 -4.39 8.45
C SER A 76 4.06 -3.34 9.18
N ILE A 77 3.57 -2.10 9.31
CA ILE A 77 4.22 -1.06 10.12
C ILE A 77 4.27 -1.48 11.59
N GLU A 78 3.17 -1.96 12.16
CA GLU A 78 3.09 -2.42 13.55
C GLU A 78 4.11 -3.52 13.84
N ARG A 79 4.22 -4.51 12.94
CA ARG A 79 5.18 -5.62 13.06
C ARG A 79 6.65 -5.20 13.02
N LEU A 80 6.98 -4.03 12.47
CA LEU A 80 8.36 -3.53 12.50
C LEU A 80 8.75 -2.93 13.86
N HIS A 81 7.76 -2.64 14.72
CA HIS A 81 7.96 -2.08 16.05
C HIS A 81 7.85 -3.13 17.16
N LEU A 82 7.60 -4.39 16.80
CA LEU A 82 7.63 -5.57 17.68
C LEU A 82 8.97 -6.30 17.55
#